data_AF-A0AAV7I074-F1
#
_entry.id   AF-A0AAV7I074-F1
#
_cell.length_a   1.000
_cell.length_b   1.000
_cell.length_c   1.000
_cell.angle_alpha   90.00
_cell.angle_beta   90.00
_cell.angle_gamma   90.00
#
_symmetry.space_group_name_H-M   'P 1'
#
loop_
_entity.id
_entity.type
_entity.pdbx_description
1 polymer ?
#
loop_
_entity_poly.entity_id
_entity_poly.type
_entity_poly.pdbx_seq_one_letter_code
_entity_poly.pdbx_strand_id
1 'polypeptide(L)' 'MFHWVHRPQEHPLITEESRRFKLNLPSSIFASSVKEKVRLLNKAAPVLGSRLDFDPNVETAMDDDFNYDDPDN' A
#
# COMPACT_ATOMS: atom_id res chain seq x y z
N MET A 1 30.02 -29.19 -18.75
CA MET A 1 30.33 -27.91 -19.44
C MET A 1 29.05 -27.49 -20.15
N PHE A 2 28.29 -26.54 -19.58
CA PHE A 2 27.01 -26.12 -20.16
C PHE A 2 27.27 -25.07 -21.23
N HIS A 3 27.00 -25.40 -22.49
CA HIS A 3 27.16 -24.47 -23.59
C HIS A 3 25.87 -23.65 -23.65
N TRP A 4 25.91 -22.45 -23.09
CA TRP A 4 24.81 -21.49 -23.17
C TRP A 4 24.63 -21.08 -24.64
N VAL A 5 23.66 -21.68 -25.32
CA VAL A 5 23.20 -21.19 -26.63
C VAL A 5 22.45 -19.89 -26.37
N HIS A 6 23.00 -18.76 -26.81
CA HIS A 6 22.27 -17.49 -26.86
C HIS A 6 21.08 -17.68 -27.81
N ARG A 7 19.89 -17.90 -27.24
CA ARG A 7 18.64 -17.74 -28.00
C ARG A 7 18.47 -16.24 -28.27
N PRO A 8 18.38 -15.81 -29.54
CA PRO A 8 17.94 -14.45 -29.83
C PRO A 8 16.55 -14.28 -29.20
N GLN A 9 16.34 -13.16 -28.51
CA GLN A 9 15.03 -12.80 -27.99
C GLN A 9 14.14 -12.52 -29.21
N GLU A 10 13.32 -13.50 -29.59
CA GLU A 10 12.24 -13.28 -30.52
C GLU A 10 11.27 -12.32 -29.84
N HIS A 11 11.30 -11.05 -30.25
CA HIS A 11 10.23 -10.13 -29.89
C HIS A 11 8.93 -10.75 -30.39
N PRO A 12 7.91 -10.98 -29.55
CA PRO A 12 6.67 -11.55 -30.02
C PRO A 12 6.12 -10.64 -31.12
N LEU A 13 6.03 -11.18 -32.34
CA LEU A 13 5.32 -10.52 -33.42
C LEU A 13 3.93 -10.22 -32.87
N ILE A 14 3.54 -8.95 -32.86
CA ILE A 14 2.20 -8.53 -32.42
C ILE A 14 1.22 -9.33 -33.27
N THR A 15 0.64 -10.38 -32.70
CA THR A 15 -0.26 -11.29 -33.42
C THR A 15 -1.55 -10.53 -33.74
N GLU A 16 -2.16 -10.85 -34.89
CA GLU A 16 -3.48 -10.32 -35.26
C GLU A 16 -4.53 -10.55 -34.16
N GLU A 17 -4.36 -11.58 -33.36
CA GLU A 17 -5.17 -11.85 -32.17
C GLU A 17 -5.10 -10.69 -31.16
N SER A 18 -3.91 -10.15 -30.87
CA SER A 18 -3.73 -9.01 -29.97
C SER A 18 -4.41 -7.73 -30.49
N ARG A 19 -4.50 -7.56 -31.83
CA ARG A 19 -5.24 -6.43 -32.43
C ARG A 19 -6.74 -6.51 -32.20
N ARG A 20 -7.32 -7.72 -32.09
CA ARG A 20 -8.76 -7.89 -31.84
C ARG A 20 -9.19 -7.49 -30.42
N PHE A 21 -8.27 -7.45 -29.47
CA PHE A 21 -8.56 -7.09 -28.07
C PHE A 21 -8.15 -5.66 -27.71
N LYS A 22 -8.21 -4.72 -28.67
CA LYS A 22 -8.05 -3.29 -28.38
C LYS A 22 -9.32 -2.76 -27.73
N LEU A 23 -9.29 -2.63 -26.41
CA LEU A 23 -10.34 -1.96 -25.64
C LEU A 23 -10.32 -0.45 -25.96
N ASN A 24 -11.41 0.08 -26.50
CA ASN A 24 -11.60 1.52 -26.71
C ASN A 24 -12.12 2.16 -25.41
N LEU A 25 -11.22 2.34 -24.44
CA LEU A 25 -11.55 3.01 -23.18
C LEU A 25 -11.23 4.50 -23.28
N PRO A 26 -12.11 5.40 -22.78
CA PRO A 26 -11.76 6.81 -22.63
C PRO A 26 -10.60 6.98 -21.66
N SER A 27 -9.77 8.02 -21.88
CA SER A 27 -8.58 8.31 -21.08
C SER A 27 -8.86 8.47 -19.58
N SER A 28 -10.09 8.84 -19.21
CA SER A 28 -10.55 8.95 -17.83
C SER A 28 -10.53 7.64 -17.03
N ILE A 29 -10.48 6.48 -17.70
CA ILE A 29 -10.42 5.17 -17.03
C ILE A 29 -8.98 4.79 -16.65
N PHE A 30 -7.99 5.42 -17.28
CA PHE A 30 -6.59 5.20 -16.97
C PHE A 30 -6.15 6.08 -15.80
N ALA A 31 -5.13 5.62 -15.09
CA ALA A 31 -4.49 6.41 -14.05
C ALA A 31 -3.96 7.73 -14.64
N SER A 32 -3.99 8.80 -13.82
CA SER A 32 -3.41 10.09 -14.18
C SER A 32 -1.93 9.94 -14.58
N SER A 33 -1.50 10.71 -15.59
CA SER A 33 -0.09 10.81 -15.99
C SER A 33 0.79 11.48 -14.94
N VAL A 34 0.18 12.17 -13.97
CA VAL A 34 0.87 12.89 -12.91
C VAL A 34 0.96 12.01 -11.67
N LYS A 35 2.18 11.83 -11.17
CA LYS A 35 2.42 11.11 -9.91
C LYS A 35 2.23 12.05 -8.73
N GLU A 36 1.41 11.63 -7.79
CA GLU A 36 1.19 12.38 -6.56
C GLU A 36 2.37 12.24 -5.57
N LYS A 37 2.67 13.34 -4.85
CA LYS A 37 3.78 13.41 -3.88
C LYS A 37 3.61 12.47 -2.69
N VAL A 38 2.37 12.24 -2.27
CA VAL A 38 2.00 11.36 -1.15
C VAL A 38 1.00 10.31 -1.62
N ARG A 39 1.10 9.08 -1.11
CA ARG A 39 0.18 8.00 -1.47
C ARG A 39 -1.17 8.15 -0.76
N LEU A 40 -2.22 7.57 -1.33
CA LEU A 40 -3.58 7.59 -0.77
C LEU A 40 -3.63 7.10 0.67
N LEU A 41 -2.86 6.06 1.02
CA LEU A 41 -2.77 5.55 2.38
C LEU A 41 -2.30 6.63 3.37
N ASN A 42 -1.30 7.43 2.99
CA ASN A 42 -0.77 8.49 3.84
C ASN A 42 -1.75 9.66 3.96
N LYS A 43 -2.63 9.86 2.97
CA LYS A 43 -3.72 10.84 3.04
C LYS A 43 -4.91 10.34 3.86
N ALA A 44 -5.15 9.03 3.86
CA ALA A 44 -6.27 8.39 4.54
C ALA A 44 -5.97 8.07 6.01
N ALA A 45 -4.71 8.12 6.42
CA ALA A 45 -4.35 8.06 7.83
C ALA A 45 -5.00 9.24 8.59
N PRO A 46 -5.74 8.98 9.68
CA PRO A 46 -6.20 10.05 10.57
C PRO A 46 -5.03 10.94 11.00
N VAL A 47 -5.21 12.26 10.94
CA VAL A 47 -4.14 13.25 11.19
C VAL A 47 -3.68 13.27 12.64
N LEU A 48 -4.40 12.59 13.53
CA LEU A 48 -4.07 12.49 14.94
C LEU A 48 -3.91 11.02 15.26
N GLY A 49 -2.75 10.65 15.82
CA GLY A 49 -2.60 9.37 16.52
C GLY A 49 -3.65 9.24 17.62
N SER A 50 -3.67 8.10 18.31
CA SER A 50 -4.49 7.86 19.52
C SER A 50 -4.63 9.17 20.28
N ARG A 51 -5.83 9.77 20.31
CA ARG A 51 -6.04 11.09 20.91
C ARG A 51 -5.61 10.98 22.36
N LEU A 52 -4.40 11.45 22.66
CA LEU A 52 -3.82 11.50 24.00
C LEU A 52 -4.33 12.76 24.71
N ASP A 53 -5.62 12.99 24.56
CA ASP A 53 -6.43 13.79 25.45
C ASP A 53 -7.25 12.74 26.22
N PHE A 54 -6.52 11.81 26.84
CA PHE A 54 -7.13 10.94 27.83
C PHE A 54 -7.67 11.86 28.92
N ASP A 55 -8.95 11.70 29.23
CA ASP A 55 -9.56 12.38 30.37
C ASP A 55 -8.67 12.07 31.60
N PRO A 56 -8.26 13.07 32.39
CA PRO A 56 -7.44 12.84 33.59
C PRO A 56 -8.03 11.75 34.48
N ASN A 57 -9.35 11.59 34.50
CA ASN A 57 -10.02 10.54 35.26
C ASN A 57 -9.82 9.13 34.69
N VAL A 58 -9.50 9.00 33.41
CA VAL A 58 -9.18 7.73 32.75
C VAL A 58 -7.69 7.41 32.89
N GLU A 59 -6.78 8.39 32.82
CA GLU A 59 -5.35 8.15 33.13
C GLU A 59 -5.17 7.68 34.58
N THR A 60 -5.83 8.33 35.54
CA THR A 60 -5.78 7.94 36.96
C THR A 60 -6.33 6.53 37.18
N ALA A 61 -7.47 6.19 36.55
CA ALA A 61 -8.03 4.84 36.68
C ALA A 61 -7.14 3.73 36.11
N MET A 62 -6.26 4.04 35.15
CA MET A 62 -5.34 3.08 34.55
C MET A 62 -4.03 2.93 35.33
N ASP A 63 -3.55 3.98 35.99
CA ASP A 63 -2.37 3.92 36.87
C ASP A 63 -2.70 3.26 38.23
N ASP A 64 -3.92 3.50 38.74
CA ASP A 64 -4.36 2.98 40.05
C ASP A 64 -4.54 1.44 40.11
N ASP A 65 -4.75 0.77 38.96
CA ASP A 65 -4.91 -0.70 38.85
C ASP A 65 -3.61 -1.42 38.44
N PHE A 66 -2.52 -0.69 38.14
CA PHE A 66 -1.26 -1.29 37.71
C PHE A 66 -0.44 -1.83 38.89
N ASN A 67 -0.15 -3.12 38.88
CA ASN A 67 0.69 -3.73 39.92
C ASN A 67 2.14 -3.92 39.43
N TYR A 68 3.06 -3.03 39.85
CA TYR A 68 4.48 -3.08 39.47
C TYR A 68 5.23 -4.35 39.90
N ASP A 69 4.69 -5.09 40.86
CA ASP A 69 5.27 -6.32 41.40
C ASP A 69 4.64 -7.60 40.80
N ASP A 70 3.59 -7.45 39.98
CA ASP A 70 2.96 -8.57 39.27
C ASP A 70 3.48 -8.63 37.82
N PRO A 71 4.35 -9.60 37.48
CA PRO A 71 4.82 -9.75 36.11
C PRO A 71 3.72 -10.17 35.13
N ASP A 72 2.56 -10.60 35.63
CA ASP A 72 1.42 -11.09 34.85
C ASP A 72 0.25 -10.09 34.77
N ASN A 73 0.45 -8.83 35.18
CA ASN A 73 -0.53 -7.73 35.10
C ASN A 73 -1.35 -7.70 33.79
#